data_AF-A0A523LAV7-F1
#
_entry.id   AF-A0A523LAV7-F1
#
_cell.length_a   1.000
_cell.length_b   1.000
_cell.length_c   1.000
_cell.angle_alpha   90.00
_cell.angle_beta   90.00
_cell.angle_gamma   90.00
#
_symmetry.space_group_name_H-M   'P 1'
#
loop_
_entity.id
_entity.type
_entity.pdbx_description
1 polymer ?
#
loop_
_entity_poly.entity_id
_entity_poly.type
_entity_poly.pdbx_seq_one_letter_code
_entity_poly.pdbx_strand_id
1 'polypeptide(L)' 'MEYVALIILIFVVLVLFYGSIAIHDIPYEIAKKRNHPHLDVLHVAGWVSLFTLHAIWPFLWIWA' A
#
# COMPACT_ATOMS: atom_id res chain seq x y z
N MET A 1 -13.44 -31.66 1.00
CA MET A 1 -13.50 -30.44 1.84
C MET A 1 -12.24 -29.60 1.64
N GLU A 2 -11.14 -30.16 1.12
CA GLU A 2 -9.87 -29.47 0.91
C GLU A 2 -9.93 -28.35 -0.14
N TYR A 3 -10.73 -28.50 -1.21
CA TYR A 3 -10.87 -27.45 -2.22
C TYR A 3 -11.45 -26.15 -1.68
N VAL A 4 -12.39 -26.24 -0.73
CA VAL A 4 -12.97 -25.05 -0.06
C VAL A 4 -11.91 -24.36 0.79
N ALA A 5 -11.12 -25.12 1.54
CA ALA A 5 -10.00 -24.58 2.32
C ALA A 5 -8.94 -23.92 1.42
N LEU A 6 -8.64 -24.51 0.26
CA LEU A 6 -7.70 -23.97 -0.72
C LEU A 6 -8.20 -22.64 -1.32
N ILE A 7 -9.49 -22.56 -1.67
CA ILE A 7 -10.10 -21.32 -2.18
C ILE A 7 -10.04 -20.22 -1.11
N ILE A 8 -10.39 -20.53 0.14
CA ILE A 8 -10.33 -19.57 1.25
C ILE A 8 -8.88 -19.12 1.48
N LEU A 9 -7.90 -20.02 1.43
CA LEU A 9 -6.49 -19.68 1.59
C LEU A 9 -6.04 -18.68 0.51
N ILE A 10 -6.36 -18.96 -0.76
CA ILE A 10 -6.03 -18.05 -1.86
C ILE A 10 -6.73 -16.70 -1.69
N PHE A 11 -8.01 -16.71 -1.32
CA PHE A 11 -8.77 -15.48 -1.08
C PHE A 11 -8.16 -14.63 0.03
N VAL A 12 -7.78 -15.23 1.16
CA VAL A 12 -7.12 -14.53 2.27
C VAL A 12 -5.80 -13.91 1.82
N VAL A 13 -4.97 -14.66 1.10
CA VAL A 13 -3.69 -14.14 0.58
C VAL A 13 -3.94 -12.95 -0.36
N LEU A 14 -4.91 -13.04 -1.27
CA LEU A 14 -5.25 -11.95 -2.18
C LEU A 14 -5.75 -10.71 -1.41
N VAL A 15 -6.64 -10.89 -0.44
CA VAL A 15 -7.16 -9.78 0.37
C VAL A 15 -6.06 -9.10 1.17
N LEU A 16 -5.14 -9.87 1.76
CA LEU A 16 -4.00 -9.30 2.49
C LEU A 16 -3.05 -8.55 1.54
N PHE A 17 -2.79 -9.09 0.36
CA PHE A 17 -1.87 -8.47 -0.62
C PHE A 17 -2.45 -7.18 -1.21
N TYR A 18 -3.68 -7.24 -1.73
CA TYR A 18 -4.36 -6.06 -2.28
C TYR A 18 -4.71 -5.05 -1.18
N GLY A 19 -5.06 -5.50 0.01
CA GLY A 19 -5.27 -4.63 1.17
C GLY A 19 -3.99 -3.85 1.52
N SER A 20 -2.84 -4.53 1.56
CA SER A 20 -1.55 -3.85 1.81
C SER A 20 -1.25 -2.81 0.74
N ILE A 21 -1.40 -3.15 -0.55
CA ILE A 21 -1.19 -2.20 -1.67
C ILE A 21 -2.12 -0.99 -1.53
N ALA A 22 -3.41 -1.23 -1.27
CA ALA A 22 -4.39 -0.16 -1.15
C ALA A 22 -4.03 0.84 -0.04
N ILE A 23 -3.56 0.38 1.14
CA ILE A 23 -3.21 1.29 2.23
C ILE A 23 -1.95 2.11 1.89
N HIS A 24 -1.02 1.56 1.10
CA HIS A 24 0.17 2.28 0.64
C HIS A 24 -0.14 3.36 -0.40
N ASP A 25 -1.16 3.15 -1.24
CA ASP A 25 -1.58 4.12 -2.25
C ASP A 25 -2.44 5.28 -1.67
N ILE A 26 -2.97 5.15 -0.45
CA ILE A 26 -3.72 6.22 0.24
C ILE A 26 -2.94 7.55 0.32
N PRO A 27 -1.69 7.60 0.84
CA PRO A 27 -0.91 8.84 0.87
C PRO A 27 -0.67 9.41 -0.53
N TYR A 28 -0.44 8.58 -1.54
CA TYR A 28 -0.31 9.03 -2.93
C TYR A 28 -1.56 9.76 -3.44
N GLU A 29 -2.74 9.20 -3.21
CA GLU A 29 -4.01 9.83 -3.61
C GLU A 29 -4.34 11.11 -2.80
N ILE A 30 -3.88 11.21 -1.54
CA ILE A 30 -3.99 12.44 -0.74
C ILE A 30 -3.11 13.56 -1.34
N ALA A 31 -1.85 13.25 -1.68
CA ALA A 31 -0.95 14.21 -2.31
C ALA A 31 -1.42 14.66 -3.70
N LYS A 32 -2.04 13.73 -4.44
CA LYS A 32 -2.68 14.01 -5.73
C LYS A 32 -3.79 15.03 -5.60
N LYS A 33 -4.67 14.86 -4.60
CA LYS A 33 -5.75 15.81 -4.31
C LYS A 33 -5.23 17.16 -3.84
N ARG A 34 -4.05 17.22 -3.21
CA ARG A 34 -3.41 18.47 -2.77
C ARG A 34 -2.56 19.16 -3.84
N ASN A 35 -2.48 18.63 -5.06
CA ASN A 35 -1.61 19.15 -6.13
C ASN A 35 -0.14 19.22 -5.70
N HIS A 36 0.33 18.19 -4.97
CA HIS A 36 1.70 18.18 -4.46
C HIS A 36 2.71 18.08 -5.62
N PRO A 37 3.73 18.96 -5.69
CA PRO A 37 4.65 19.05 -6.84
C PRO A 37 5.54 17.80 -7.02
N HIS A 38 5.55 16.89 -6.05
CA HIS A 38 6.40 15.69 -6.01
C HIS A 38 5.58 14.41 -5.81
N LEU A 39 4.53 14.23 -6.61
CA LEU A 39 3.65 13.05 -6.61
C LEU A 39 4.42 11.74 -6.87
N ASP A 40 5.37 11.78 -7.78
CA ASP A 40 6.18 10.65 -8.23
C ASP A 40 7.06 10.13 -7.08
N VAL A 41 7.56 11.04 -6.24
CA VAL A 41 8.36 10.70 -5.06
C VAL A 41 7.53 9.93 -4.05
N LEU A 42 6.26 10.29 -3.88
CA LEU A 42 5.39 9.64 -2.90
C LEU A 42 4.96 8.24 -3.36
N HIS A 43 4.75 8.05 -4.68
CA HIS A 43 4.52 6.73 -5.24
C HIS A 43 5.73 5.81 -5.02
N VAL A 44 6.93 6.27 -5.43
CA VAL A 44 8.17 5.51 -5.24
C VAL A 44 8.43 5.23 -3.75
N ALA A 45 8.19 6.21 -2.89
CA ALA A 45 8.43 6.05 -1.47
C ALA A 45 7.45 5.07 -0.79
N GLY A 46 6.21 4.93 -1.31
CA GLY A 46 5.28 3.86 -0.90
C GLY A 46 5.80 2.46 -1.24
N TRP A 47 6.41 2.27 -2.41
CA TRP A 47 7.09 1.01 -2.76
C TRP A 47 8.35 0.78 -1.92
N VAL A 48 9.09 1.85 -1.59
CA VAL A 48 10.26 1.76 -0.70
C VAL A 48 9.83 1.44 0.75
N SER A 49 8.64 1.87 1.20
CA SER A 49 8.15 1.51 2.54
C SER A 49 7.84 0.02 2.65
N LEU A 50 7.38 -0.63 1.57
CA LEU A 50 7.22 -2.08 1.50
C LEU A 50 8.57 -2.81 1.66
N PHE A 51 9.64 -2.29 1.03
CA PHE A 51 11.00 -2.83 1.19
C PHE A 51 11.60 -2.58 2.56
N THR A 52 11.22 -1.48 3.23
CA THR A 52 11.75 -1.07 4.54
C THR A 52 10.86 -1.51 5.71
N LEU A 53 10.00 -2.52 5.53
CA LEU A 53 9.12 -3.07 6.59
C LEU A 53 8.20 -2.00 7.24
N HIS A 54 7.71 -1.05 6.44
CA HIS A 54 6.89 0.09 6.86
C HIS A 54 7.57 1.12 7.78
N ALA A 55 8.90 1.11 7.92
CA ALA A 55 9.61 2.09 8.76
C ALA A 55 9.38 3.54 8.31
N ILE A 56 9.31 3.78 6.99
CA ILE A 56 9.17 5.11 6.40
C ILE A 56 7.68 5.49 6.23
N TRP A 57 6.77 4.53 6.39
CA TRP A 57 5.34 4.75 6.14
C TRP A 57 4.72 5.92 6.93
N PRO A 58 4.89 6.04 8.26
CA PRO A 58 4.31 7.17 8.99
C PRO A 58 4.84 8.53 8.51
N PHE A 59 6.06 8.59 7.96
CA PHE A 59 6.60 9.81 7.38
C PHE A 59 5.95 10.16 6.03
N LEU A 60 5.55 9.17 5.24
CA LEU A 60 4.81 9.39 3.99
C LEU A 60 3.45 10.03 4.23
N TRP A 61 2.78 9.70 5.34
CA TRP A 61 1.50 10.33 5.70
C TRP A 61 1.65 11.81 6.07
N ILE A 62 2.79 12.21 6.63
CA ILE A 62 3.07 13.61 6.99
C ILE A 62 3.43 14.41 5.73
N TRP A 63 4.02 13.76 4.72
CA TRP A 63 4.50 14.37 3.48
C TRP A 63 3.55 14.21 2.29
N ALA A 64 2.40 13.55 2.50
CA ALA A 64 1.29 13.38 1.58
C ALA A 64 0.33 14.57 1.59
#